data_AF-A0A8J6M1J4-F1
#
_entry.id   AF-A0A8J6M1J4-F1
#
_cell.length_a   1.000
_cell.length_b   1.000
_cell.length_c   1.000
_cell.angle_alpha   90.00
_cell.angle_beta   90.00
_cell.angle_gamma   90.00
#
_symmetry.space_group_name_H-M   'P 1'
#
loop_
_entity.id
_entity.type
_entity.pdbx_description
1 polymer ?
#
loop_
_entity_poly.entity_id
_entity_poly.type
_entity_poly.pdbx_seq_one_letter_code
_entity_poly.pdbx_strand_id
1 'polypeptide(L)'
;MKTFTLILAFFISLFSHICMAQSDQQAISDTLNDYIQGTSFNDQSRIKNAFQSDALLHLQKTDQANWVVKASDYIGWFKEENKGKFNGRIGEILDIDIAGNIATAKVEILVPAKSLRYTDLFLLKKLDKRWQIISKSASSDTSNRNGKRILFIASSAYFHGETQLPAGVSFSEIVIAYHTFKQAGYTVDFVSPDGGALPLAYINTSMPLHKQYLYDSDFMFAIGNSKTPQQINPADYVAVHYLGGTNAMYGVADNQQIQAISMAIYERHGGIISSVCHGTAGIVNLRTQDGQYLVSGKRISGYPEDYENQSKAYFAQFPFLIKQSVELHGGTFLYSPRNTPHVEVDGRIVTGQNYLSSQAVAEQIIQLLEK
;
A
#
# COMPACT_ATOMS: atom_id res chain seq x y z
N MET A 1 32.62 29.69 17.11
CA MET A 1 32.72 29.36 15.67
C MET A 1 33.06 27.90 15.37
N LYS A 2 33.85 27.17 16.17
CA LYS A 2 34.20 25.76 15.87
C LYS A 2 33.08 24.73 16.12
N THR A 3 32.13 25.01 17.02
CA THR A 3 30.98 24.13 17.32
C THR A 3 29.86 24.21 16.28
N PHE A 4 29.70 25.34 15.58
CA PHE A 4 28.66 25.49 14.56
C PHE A 4 29.02 24.76 13.25
N THR A 5 30.31 24.68 12.90
CA THR A 5 30.80 23.94 11.72
C THR A 5 30.68 22.43 11.89
N LEU A 6 30.84 21.90 13.12
CA LEU A 6 30.74 20.47 13.40
C LEU A 6 29.29 19.97 13.28
N ILE A 7 28.32 20.78 13.75
CA ILE A 7 26.89 20.47 13.65
C ILE A 7 26.45 20.48 12.19
N LEU A 8 26.86 21.49 11.41
CA LEU A 8 26.52 21.58 9.98
C LEU A 8 27.10 20.41 9.16
N ALA A 9 28.33 19.98 9.43
CA ALA A 9 28.94 18.82 8.78
C ALA A 9 28.24 17.49 9.13
N PHE A 10 27.79 17.35 10.38
CA PHE A 10 27.03 16.17 10.83
C PHE A 10 25.64 16.11 10.18
N PHE A 11 24.95 17.26 10.07
CA PHE A 11 23.66 17.35 9.37
C PHE A 11 23.78 17.07 7.87
N ILE A 12 24.82 17.58 7.18
CA ILE A 12 25.06 17.29 5.76
C ILE A 12 25.36 15.80 5.54
N SER A 13 26.17 15.18 6.41
CA SER A 13 26.46 13.75 6.35
C SER A 13 25.18 12.91 6.53
N LEU A 14 24.36 13.21 7.55
CA LEU A 14 23.14 12.46 7.83
C LEU A 14 22.12 12.58 6.67
N PHE A 15 21.92 13.79 6.13
CA PHE A 15 21.05 14.01 4.97
C PHE A 15 21.57 13.29 3.71
N SER A 16 22.88 13.29 3.48
CA SER A 16 23.46 12.59 2.32
C SER A 16 23.27 11.08 2.41
N HIS A 17 23.39 10.49 3.60
CA HIS A 17 23.14 9.06 3.81
C HIS A 17 21.67 8.69 3.63
N ILE A 18 20.73 9.51 4.11
CA ILE A 18 19.29 9.26 3.92
C ILE A 18 18.91 9.34 2.43
N CYS A 19 19.38 10.36 1.72
CA CYS A 19 19.13 10.50 0.28
C CYS A 19 19.75 9.34 -0.54
N MET A 20 20.96 8.90 -0.17
CA MET A 20 21.59 7.75 -0.83
C MET A 20 20.89 6.43 -0.52
N ALA A 21 20.48 6.20 0.73
CA ALA A 21 19.71 5.01 1.12
C ALA A 21 18.36 4.95 0.39
N GLN A 22 17.66 6.08 0.28
CA GLN A 22 16.41 6.18 -0.49
C GLN A 22 16.65 5.89 -1.99
N SER A 23 17.78 6.34 -2.54
CA SER A 23 18.16 6.03 -3.93
C SER A 23 18.50 4.55 -4.13
N ASP A 24 19.15 3.90 -3.16
CA ASP A 24 19.52 2.50 -3.23
C ASP A 24 18.31 1.58 -3.04
N GLN A 25 17.39 1.94 -2.14
CA GLN A 25 16.14 1.22 -1.97
C GLN A 25 15.29 1.27 -3.25
N GLN A 26 15.20 2.43 -3.90
CA GLN A 26 14.52 2.54 -5.18
C GLN A 26 15.23 1.70 -6.26
N ALA A 27 16.55 1.77 -6.36
CA ALA A 27 17.30 1.01 -7.36
C ALA A 27 17.23 -0.52 -7.15
N ILE A 28 17.20 -0.99 -5.90
CA ILE A 28 16.92 -2.39 -5.58
C ILE A 28 15.49 -2.75 -5.96
N SER A 29 14.51 -1.91 -5.63
CA SER A 29 13.11 -2.12 -6.01
C SER A 29 12.95 -2.22 -7.51
N ASP A 30 13.64 -1.38 -8.29
CA ASP A 30 13.65 -1.43 -9.76
C ASP A 30 14.24 -2.74 -10.27
N THR A 31 15.35 -3.21 -9.67
CA THR A 31 15.99 -4.50 -9.98
C THR A 31 15.03 -5.67 -9.72
N LEU A 32 14.35 -5.66 -8.57
CA LEU A 32 13.36 -6.67 -8.20
C LEU A 32 12.10 -6.59 -9.08
N ASN A 33 11.70 -5.38 -9.49
CA ASN A 33 10.60 -5.18 -10.43
C ASN A 33 10.94 -5.71 -11.82
N ASP A 34 12.18 -5.58 -12.29
CA ASP A 34 12.62 -6.23 -13.52
C ASP A 34 12.54 -7.77 -13.42
N TYR A 35 12.88 -8.33 -12.27
CA TYR A 35 12.65 -9.75 -11.99
C TYR A 35 11.15 -10.10 -12.01
N ILE A 36 10.32 -9.38 -11.25
CA ILE A 36 8.88 -9.63 -11.14
C ILE A 36 8.23 -9.50 -12.52
N GLN A 37 8.33 -8.34 -13.16
CA GLN A 37 7.71 -8.06 -14.45
C GLN A 37 8.28 -8.95 -15.56
N GLY A 38 9.60 -9.17 -15.55
CA GLY A 38 10.24 -10.07 -16.49
C GLY A 38 9.67 -11.49 -16.41
N THR A 39 9.56 -12.03 -15.20
CA THR A 39 8.97 -13.37 -15.02
C THR A 39 7.46 -13.40 -15.23
N SER A 40 6.72 -12.32 -14.97
CA SER A 40 5.27 -12.24 -15.21
C SER A 40 4.89 -12.12 -16.68
N PHE A 41 5.74 -11.51 -17.50
CA PHE A 41 5.46 -11.20 -18.90
C PHE A 41 6.40 -11.90 -19.89
N ASN A 42 7.12 -12.93 -19.44
CA ASN A 42 8.07 -13.71 -20.24
C ASN A 42 9.13 -12.85 -20.95
N ASP A 43 9.58 -11.76 -20.31
CA ASP A 43 10.58 -10.86 -20.88
C ASP A 43 11.98 -11.24 -20.36
N GLN A 44 12.69 -12.07 -21.14
CA GLN A 44 14.04 -12.53 -20.77
C GLN A 44 15.02 -11.36 -20.59
N SER A 45 14.84 -10.25 -21.31
CA SER A 45 15.74 -9.11 -21.23
C SER A 45 15.68 -8.41 -19.87
N ARG A 46 14.49 -8.26 -19.31
CA ARG A 46 14.29 -7.74 -17.94
C ARG A 46 14.84 -8.70 -16.89
N ILE A 47 14.54 -10.00 -17.01
CA ILE A 47 15.07 -11.01 -16.08
C ILE A 47 16.61 -10.99 -16.12
N LYS A 48 17.21 -10.95 -17.31
CA LYS A 48 18.66 -10.86 -17.48
C LYS A 48 19.25 -9.58 -16.88
N ASN A 49 18.55 -8.45 -16.96
CA ASN A 49 19.00 -7.20 -16.34
C ASN A 49 19.02 -7.29 -14.81
N ALA A 50 18.05 -8.00 -14.22
CA ALA A 50 17.93 -8.16 -12.77
C ALA A 50 19.04 -9.05 -12.17
N PHE A 51 19.49 -10.09 -12.88
CA PHE A 51 20.51 -11.03 -12.39
C PHE A 51 21.94 -10.63 -12.78
N GLN A 52 22.89 -10.98 -11.92
CA GLN A 52 24.29 -11.10 -12.31
C GLN A 52 24.48 -12.38 -13.15
N SER A 53 25.43 -12.38 -14.10
CA SER A 53 25.59 -13.45 -15.10
C SER A 53 25.80 -14.85 -14.54
N ASP A 54 26.45 -14.96 -13.39
CA ASP A 54 26.82 -16.21 -12.72
C ASP A 54 25.93 -16.49 -11.50
N ALA A 55 24.83 -15.74 -11.34
CA ALA A 55 23.93 -15.91 -10.22
C ALA A 55 23.36 -17.34 -10.17
N LEU A 56 23.30 -17.88 -8.95
CA LEU A 56 22.81 -19.23 -8.68
C LEU A 56 21.48 -19.18 -7.96
N LEU A 57 20.56 -20.04 -8.40
CA LEU A 57 19.25 -20.24 -7.80
C LEU A 57 19.27 -21.57 -7.04
N HIS A 58 18.96 -21.52 -5.75
CA HIS A 58 18.80 -22.68 -4.88
C HIS A 58 17.31 -23.01 -4.78
N LEU A 59 16.87 -23.97 -5.58
CA LEU A 59 15.48 -24.37 -5.73
C LEU A 59 15.24 -25.78 -5.21
N GLN A 60 13.97 -26.14 -5.07
CA GLN A 60 13.54 -27.48 -4.69
C GLN A 60 12.92 -28.21 -5.87
N LYS A 61 13.20 -29.51 -5.96
CA LYS A 61 12.54 -30.46 -6.86
C LYS A 61 12.26 -31.74 -6.07
N THR A 62 11.19 -32.46 -6.37
CA THR A 62 10.70 -33.63 -5.61
C THR A 62 11.80 -34.63 -5.24
N ASP A 63 12.76 -34.87 -6.14
CA ASP A 63 13.81 -35.87 -5.96
C ASP A 63 15.22 -35.26 -5.71
N GLN A 64 15.30 -33.94 -5.56
CA GLN A 64 16.58 -33.24 -5.39
C GLN A 64 16.46 -32.16 -4.32
N ALA A 65 16.96 -32.47 -3.11
CA ALA A 65 16.87 -31.60 -1.94
C ALA A 65 17.59 -30.25 -2.11
N ASN A 66 18.65 -30.19 -2.91
CA ASN A 66 19.31 -28.94 -3.30
C ASN A 66 19.50 -28.93 -4.83
N TRP A 67 18.54 -28.32 -5.52
CA TRP A 67 18.61 -28.14 -6.97
C TRP A 67 19.18 -26.76 -7.28
N VAL A 68 20.45 -26.74 -7.69
CA VAL A 68 21.15 -25.50 -8.07
C VAL A 68 20.98 -25.26 -9.56
N VAL A 69 20.46 -24.09 -9.92
CA VAL A 69 20.16 -23.67 -11.30
C VAL A 69 20.91 -22.38 -11.59
N LYS A 70 21.58 -22.28 -12.74
CA LYS A 70 22.18 -21.01 -13.18
C LYS A 70 21.08 -20.04 -13.61
N ALA A 71 21.25 -18.76 -13.33
CA ALA A 71 20.30 -17.74 -13.78
C ALA A 71 20.06 -17.79 -15.30
N SER A 72 21.08 -18.11 -16.11
CA SER A 72 20.93 -18.32 -17.55
C SER A 72 19.91 -19.42 -17.91
N ASP A 73 19.94 -20.53 -17.17
CA ASP A 73 19.05 -21.67 -17.41
C ASP A 73 17.63 -21.33 -16.96
N TYR A 74 17.50 -20.63 -15.82
CA TYR A 74 16.23 -20.12 -15.32
C TYR A 74 15.56 -19.13 -16.29
N ILE A 75 16.33 -18.21 -16.86
CA ILE A 75 15.85 -17.25 -17.87
C ILE A 75 15.28 -18.01 -19.08
N GLY A 76 15.93 -19.11 -19.49
CA GLY A 76 15.47 -19.96 -20.59
C GLY A 76 14.11 -20.63 -20.38
N TRP A 77 13.56 -20.65 -19.16
CA TRP A 77 12.21 -21.17 -18.90
C TRP A 77 11.11 -20.24 -19.39
N PHE A 78 11.43 -18.95 -19.57
CA PHE A 78 10.51 -17.93 -20.07
C PHE A 78 10.68 -17.81 -21.58
N LYS A 79 9.62 -18.12 -22.32
CA LYS A 79 9.65 -18.23 -23.78
C LYS A 79 9.58 -16.85 -24.44
N GLU A 80 10.60 -16.47 -25.21
CA GLU A 80 10.68 -15.15 -25.85
C GLU A 80 9.54 -14.93 -26.86
N GLU A 81 9.01 -15.98 -27.49
CA GLU A 81 7.81 -15.89 -28.34
C GLU A 81 6.53 -15.46 -27.57
N ASN A 82 6.56 -15.50 -26.24
CA ASN A 82 5.49 -15.03 -25.36
C ASN A 82 5.82 -13.72 -24.65
N LYS A 83 6.89 -13.02 -25.06
CA LYS A 83 7.25 -11.72 -24.48
C LYS A 83 6.07 -10.75 -24.51
N GLY A 84 5.82 -10.09 -23.38
CA GLY A 84 4.70 -9.17 -23.17
C GLY A 84 3.37 -9.85 -22.84
N LYS A 85 3.26 -11.18 -22.92
CA LYS A 85 2.05 -11.90 -22.51
C LYS A 85 2.11 -12.22 -21.03
N PHE A 86 1.11 -11.79 -20.28
CA PHE A 86 0.97 -12.13 -18.87
C PHE A 86 0.78 -13.64 -18.69
N ASN A 87 1.57 -14.27 -17.81
CA ASN A 87 1.53 -15.72 -17.57
C ASN A 87 0.87 -16.12 -16.24
N GLY A 88 0.21 -15.18 -15.57
CA GLY A 88 -0.50 -15.45 -14.31
C GLY A 88 0.36 -15.33 -13.05
N ARG A 89 1.66 -14.98 -13.16
CA ARG A 89 2.52 -14.68 -12.00
C ARG A 89 2.28 -13.24 -11.55
N ILE A 90 1.91 -13.05 -10.28
CA ILE A 90 1.72 -11.73 -9.67
C ILE A 90 2.78 -11.58 -8.59
N GLY A 91 3.67 -10.59 -8.73
CA GLY A 91 4.77 -10.41 -7.79
C GLY A 91 4.63 -9.20 -6.89
N GLU A 92 5.13 -9.31 -5.66
CA GLU A 92 5.12 -8.25 -4.65
C GLU A 92 6.41 -8.30 -3.82
N ILE A 93 7.05 -7.15 -3.65
CA ILE A 93 8.21 -7.02 -2.76
C ILE A 93 7.69 -6.93 -1.32
N LEU A 94 8.13 -7.84 -0.47
CA LEU A 94 7.72 -7.91 0.94
C LEU A 94 8.75 -7.31 1.90
N ASP A 95 10.01 -7.29 1.51
CA ASP A 95 11.10 -6.77 2.34
C ASP A 95 12.34 -6.44 1.53
N ILE A 96 13.08 -5.41 1.95
CA ILE A 96 14.41 -5.03 1.47
C ILE A 96 15.22 -4.56 2.68
N ASP A 97 16.35 -5.21 2.94
CA ASP A 97 17.33 -4.79 3.95
C ASP A 97 18.69 -4.51 3.28
N ILE A 98 19.26 -3.34 3.53
CA ILE A 98 20.44 -2.81 2.84
C ILE A 98 21.59 -2.66 3.84
N ALA A 99 22.71 -3.31 3.55
CA ALA A 99 23.94 -3.19 4.30
C ALA A 99 25.09 -2.73 3.39
N GLY A 100 25.26 -1.41 3.25
CA GLY A 100 26.31 -0.83 2.41
C GLY A 100 26.11 -1.14 0.92
N ASN A 101 26.94 -2.02 0.36
CA ASN A 101 26.88 -2.43 -1.05
C ASN A 101 26.27 -3.81 -1.28
N ILE A 102 25.64 -4.40 -0.25
CA ILE A 102 24.87 -5.63 -0.32
C ILE A 102 23.47 -5.41 0.23
N ALA A 103 22.53 -6.27 -0.17
CA ALA A 103 21.17 -6.26 0.35
C ALA A 103 20.57 -7.66 0.35
N THR A 104 19.62 -7.90 1.26
CA THR A 104 18.68 -9.01 1.17
C THR A 104 17.32 -8.49 0.76
N ALA A 105 16.56 -9.30 0.03
CA ALA A 105 15.17 -8.97 -0.27
C ALA A 105 14.29 -10.21 -0.25
N LYS A 106 13.01 -10.00 0.01
CA LYS A 106 11.96 -11.01 -0.02
C LYS A 106 10.89 -10.59 -1.02
N VAL A 107 10.53 -11.49 -1.94
CA VAL A 107 9.45 -11.27 -2.91
C VAL A 107 8.46 -12.43 -2.82
N GLU A 108 7.18 -12.10 -2.85
CA GLU A 108 6.11 -13.06 -3.05
C GLU A 108 5.79 -13.17 -4.54
N ILE A 109 5.61 -14.39 -5.05
CA ILE A 109 5.00 -14.62 -6.36
C ILE A 109 3.77 -15.49 -6.20
N LEU A 110 2.61 -14.94 -6.53
CA LEU A 110 1.35 -15.66 -6.58
C LEU A 110 1.11 -16.23 -7.97
N VAL A 111 0.58 -17.44 -8.03
CA VAL A 111 0.04 -18.07 -9.24
C VAL A 111 -1.37 -18.57 -8.91
N PRO A 112 -2.38 -17.68 -8.86
CA PRO A 112 -3.72 -18.01 -8.35
C PRO A 112 -4.38 -19.17 -9.10
N ALA A 113 -4.18 -19.27 -10.42
CA ALA A 113 -4.72 -20.35 -11.24
C ALA A 113 -4.20 -21.75 -10.85
N LYS A 114 -3.13 -21.83 -10.05
CA LYS A 114 -2.56 -23.07 -9.52
C LYS A 114 -2.68 -23.17 -8.00
N SER A 115 -3.29 -22.19 -7.33
CA SER A 115 -3.32 -22.07 -5.88
C SER A 115 -1.92 -22.16 -5.25
N LEU A 116 -0.92 -21.57 -5.92
CA LEU A 116 0.48 -21.58 -5.48
C LEU A 116 0.96 -20.20 -5.10
N ARG A 117 1.74 -20.15 -4.03
CA ARG A 117 2.51 -18.98 -3.60
C ARG A 117 3.97 -19.39 -3.51
N TYR A 118 4.84 -18.61 -4.12
CA TYR A 118 6.28 -18.70 -3.93
C TYR A 118 6.74 -17.59 -2.99
N THR A 119 7.66 -17.93 -2.09
CA THR A 119 8.48 -16.95 -1.35
C THR A 119 9.89 -17.03 -1.89
N ASP A 120 10.31 -15.96 -2.51
CA ASP A 120 11.63 -15.82 -3.11
C ASP A 120 12.51 -14.95 -2.20
N LEU A 121 13.67 -15.46 -1.82
CA LEU A 121 14.67 -14.71 -1.06
C LEU A 121 15.87 -14.43 -1.95
N PHE A 122 16.37 -13.20 -1.89
CA PHE A 122 17.45 -12.72 -2.74
C PHE A 122 18.62 -12.23 -1.92
N LEU A 123 19.83 -12.51 -2.44
CA LEU A 123 21.02 -11.74 -2.12
C LEU A 123 21.32 -10.83 -3.30
N LEU A 124 21.46 -9.54 -3.03
CA LEU A 124 21.80 -8.53 -4.01
C LEU A 124 23.13 -7.88 -3.67
N LYS A 125 23.81 -7.41 -4.73
CA LYS A 125 25.06 -6.67 -4.60
C LYS A 125 25.08 -5.50 -5.57
N LYS A 126 25.62 -4.37 -5.11
CA LYS A 126 25.90 -3.20 -5.94
C LYS A 126 27.20 -3.42 -6.69
N LEU A 127 27.11 -3.75 -7.98
CA LEU A 127 28.22 -4.01 -8.91
C LEU A 127 28.22 -2.90 -9.97
N ASP A 128 29.36 -2.23 -10.15
CA ASP A 128 29.50 -1.13 -11.12
C ASP A 128 28.38 -0.08 -11.01
N LYS A 129 28.04 0.30 -9.78
CA LYS A 129 26.96 1.24 -9.40
C LYS A 129 25.53 0.76 -9.73
N ARG A 130 25.32 -0.50 -10.09
CA ARG A 130 24.00 -1.10 -10.31
C ARG A 130 23.72 -2.22 -9.32
N TRP A 131 22.50 -2.32 -8.84
CA TRP A 131 22.08 -3.47 -8.03
C TRP A 131 21.76 -4.65 -8.94
N GLN A 132 22.23 -5.82 -8.55
CA GLN A 132 21.93 -7.07 -9.26
C GLN A 132 21.72 -8.19 -8.26
N ILE A 133 20.84 -9.11 -8.60
CA ILE A 133 20.62 -10.35 -7.87
C ILE A 133 21.80 -11.29 -8.13
N ILE A 134 22.54 -11.64 -7.07
CA ILE A 134 23.69 -12.55 -7.14
C ILE A 134 23.35 -13.97 -6.67
N SER A 135 22.29 -14.13 -5.89
CA SER A 135 21.76 -15.44 -5.50
C SER A 135 20.27 -15.33 -5.18
N LYS A 136 19.56 -16.44 -5.36
CA LYS A 136 18.15 -16.55 -5.03
C LYS A 136 17.87 -17.92 -4.42
N SER A 137 17.02 -17.99 -3.41
CA SER A 137 16.34 -19.23 -3.02
C SER A 137 14.82 -19.07 -3.16
N ALA A 138 14.10 -20.18 -3.15
CA ALA A 138 12.65 -20.18 -3.24
C ALA A 138 12.04 -21.31 -2.42
N SER A 139 10.93 -21.01 -1.77
CA SER A 139 9.98 -22.02 -1.28
C SER A 139 8.62 -21.81 -1.92
N SER A 140 7.81 -22.85 -2.00
CA SER A 140 6.44 -22.76 -2.48
C SER A 140 5.47 -23.47 -1.57
N ASP A 141 4.31 -22.85 -1.34
CA ASP A 141 3.23 -23.39 -0.54
C ASP A 141 1.90 -23.22 -1.28
N THR A 142 0.87 -23.95 -0.83
CA THR A 142 -0.50 -23.71 -1.29
C THR A 142 -1.00 -22.35 -0.79
N SER A 143 -1.86 -21.71 -1.58
CA SER A 143 -2.40 -20.39 -1.25
C SER A 143 -3.84 -20.23 -1.71
N ASN A 144 -4.63 -19.54 -0.90
CA ASN A 144 -5.98 -19.07 -1.24
C ASN A 144 -5.97 -17.64 -1.83
N ARG A 145 -4.79 -17.03 -2.04
CA ARG A 145 -4.72 -15.66 -2.55
C ARG A 145 -5.18 -15.59 -4.01
N ASN A 146 -6.15 -14.72 -4.26
CA ASN A 146 -6.86 -14.65 -5.55
C ASN A 146 -6.19 -13.70 -6.56
N GLY A 147 -5.20 -12.91 -6.12
CA GLY A 147 -4.46 -11.96 -6.95
C GLY A 147 -5.16 -10.62 -7.20
N LYS A 148 -6.39 -10.45 -6.71
CA LYS A 148 -7.09 -9.15 -6.71
C LYS A 148 -6.48 -8.25 -5.62
N ARG A 149 -6.42 -6.94 -5.91
CA ARG A 149 -5.74 -5.96 -5.04
C ARG A 149 -6.70 -4.88 -4.56
N ILE A 150 -6.51 -4.47 -3.31
CA ILE A 150 -7.19 -3.34 -2.68
C ILE A 150 -6.14 -2.24 -2.45
N LEU A 151 -6.45 -1.01 -2.85
CA LEU A 151 -5.57 0.14 -2.65
C LEU A 151 -5.97 0.87 -1.36
N PHE A 152 -5.14 0.78 -0.33
CA PHE A 152 -5.29 1.58 0.89
C PHE A 152 -4.70 2.95 0.66
N ILE A 153 -5.52 3.99 0.83
CA ILE A 153 -5.11 5.39 0.66
C ILE A 153 -5.00 6.01 2.05
N ALA A 154 -3.84 6.59 2.34
CA ALA A 154 -3.55 7.22 3.63
C ALA A 154 -2.87 8.59 3.43
N SER A 155 -2.98 9.45 4.44
CA SER A 155 -2.26 10.73 4.47
C SER A 155 -0.81 10.56 4.91
N SER A 156 0.07 11.35 4.32
CA SER A 156 1.48 11.50 4.72
C SER A 156 1.68 12.50 5.87
N ALA A 157 0.62 13.17 6.33
CA ALA A 157 0.73 14.24 7.34
C ALA A 157 1.03 13.69 8.75
N TYR A 158 2.13 14.17 9.34
CA TYR A 158 2.56 13.87 10.71
C TYR A 158 1.94 14.81 11.76
N PHE A 159 1.44 15.97 11.34
CA PHE A 159 0.93 17.01 12.23
C PHE A 159 -0.39 17.58 11.72
N HIS A 160 -1.14 18.22 12.63
CA HIS A 160 -2.35 18.95 12.28
C HIS A 160 -2.00 20.32 11.70
N GLY A 161 -2.24 20.53 10.40
CA GLY A 161 -1.92 21.76 9.70
C GLY A 161 -0.43 22.11 9.82
N GLU A 162 -0.13 23.38 10.10
CA GLU A 162 1.25 23.88 10.29
C GLU A 162 1.73 23.77 11.75
N THR A 163 0.98 23.08 12.62
CA THR A 163 1.31 22.96 14.04
C THR A 163 2.31 21.84 14.33
N GLN A 164 2.68 21.69 15.61
CA GLN A 164 3.46 20.56 16.12
C GLN A 164 2.57 19.52 16.84
N LEU A 165 1.25 19.60 16.68
CA LEU A 165 0.32 18.65 17.29
C LEU A 165 0.32 17.35 16.47
N PRO A 166 0.77 16.22 17.04
CA PRO A 166 0.92 14.98 16.29
C PRO A 166 -0.42 14.50 15.75
N ALA A 167 -0.41 14.07 14.50
CA ALA A 167 -1.50 13.38 13.83
C ALA A 167 -0.97 12.01 13.32
N GLY A 168 -1.87 11.15 12.85
CA GLY A 168 -1.45 9.91 12.22
C GLY A 168 -2.63 9.08 11.76
N VAL A 169 -2.33 8.12 10.90
CA VAL A 169 -3.27 7.13 10.42
C VAL A 169 -3.62 6.21 11.58
N SER A 170 -4.91 5.91 11.74
CA SER A 170 -5.36 5.03 12.81
C SER A 170 -4.82 3.61 12.61
N PHE A 171 -3.93 3.15 13.50
CA PHE A 171 -3.38 1.80 13.41
C PHE A 171 -4.46 0.73 13.49
N SER A 172 -5.51 0.95 14.31
CA SER A 172 -6.67 0.06 14.36
C SER A 172 -7.39 -0.06 13.03
N GLU A 173 -7.62 1.06 12.34
CA GLU A 173 -8.32 1.05 11.05
C GLU A 173 -7.50 0.32 9.99
N ILE A 174 -6.17 0.54 9.97
CA ILE A 174 -5.26 -0.20 9.09
C ILE A 174 -5.33 -1.70 9.39
N VAL A 175 -5.01 -2.12 10.62
CA VAL A 175 -4.79 -3.55 10.91
C VAL A 175 -6.07 -4.36 10.82
N ILE A 176 -7.22 -3.80 11.21
CA ILE A 176 -8.50 -4.49 11.12
C ILE A 176 -8.87 -4.71 9.65
N ALA A 177 -8.86 -3.66 8.83
CA ALA A 177 -9.21 -3.78 7.42
C ALA A 177 -8.19 -4.66 6.66
N TYR A 178 -6.89 -4.44 6.90
CA TYR A 178 -5.81 -5.24 6.31
C TYR A 178 -6.01 -6.73 6.64
N HIS A 179 -6.22 -7.06 7.92
CA HIS A 179 -6.46 -8.44 8.34
C HIS A 179 -7.64 -9.08 7.60
N THR A 180 -8.79 -8.39 7.56
CA THR A 180 -9.99 -8.88 6.90
C THR A 180 -9.76 -9.16 5.41
N PHE A 181 -9.11 -8.24 4.68
CA PHE A 181 -8.78 -8.46 3.27
C PHE A 181 -7.78 -9.59 3.05
N LYS A 182 -6.73 -9.69 3.88
CA LYS A 182 -5.74 -10.78 3.77
C LYS A 182 -6.38 -12.15 4.03
N GLN A 183 -7.29 -12.27 5.00
CA GLN A 183 -8.02 -13.52 5.26
C GLN A 183 -8.89 -13.94 4.08
N ALA A 184 -9.51 -12.98 3.39
CA ALA A 184 -10.28 -13.21 2.18
C ALA A 184 -9.41 -13.40 0.91
N GLY A 185 -8.08 -13.47 1.05
CA GLY A 185 -7.16 -13.79 -0.05
C GLY A 185 -6.81 -12.62 -0.96
N TYR A 186 -7.10 -11.38 -0.57
CA TYR A 186 -6.71 -10.19 -1.32
C TYR A 186 -5.27 -9.77 -1.01
N THR A 187 -4.66 -9.08 -1.97
CA THR A 187 -3.43 -8.29 -1.75
C THR A 187 -3.82 -6.85 -1.41
N VAL A 188 -3.07 -6.20 -0.53
CA VAL A 188 -3.32 -4.81 -0.10
C VAL A 188 -2.06 -4.01 -0.33
N ASP A 189 -2.15 -2.95 -1.12
CA ASP A 189 -1.09 -1.95 -1.24
C ASP A 189 -1.45 -0.69 -0.47
N PHE A 190 -0.43 0.07 -0.10
CA PHE A 190 -0.58 1.40 0.48
C PHE A 190 -0.12 2.45 -0.52
N VAL A 191 -0.88 3.54 -0.63
CA VAL A 191 -0.46 4.76 -1.33
C VAL A 191 -0.68 5.96 -0.41
N SER A 192 0.25 6.91 -0.47
CA SER A 192 0.12 8.21 0.17
C SER A 192 0.65 9.31 -0.76
N PRO A 193 0.29 10.59 -0.55
CA PRO A 193 0.78 11.69 -1.40
C PRO A 193 2.30 11.70 -1.60
N ASP A 194 3.05 11.47 -0.53
CA ASP A 194 4.52 11.54 -0.54
C ASP A 194 5.19 10.17 -0.71
N GLY A 195 4.41 9.08 -0.64
CA GLY A 195 4.94 7.73 -0.49
C GLY A 195 5.72 7.54 0.83
N GLY A 196 6.44 6.42 0.95
CA GLY A 196 7.27 6.13 2.12
C GLY A 196 6.46 5.78 3.37
N ALA A 197 7.02 6.10 4.54
CA ALA A 197 6.47 5.65 5.82
C ALA A 197 5.22 6.42 6.21
N LEU A 198 4.17 5.68 6.59
CA LEU A 198 2.94 6.28 7.11
C LEU A 198 3.11 6.70 8.58
N PRO A 199 2.70 7.92 8.98
CA PRO A 199 2.63 8.30 10.38
C PRO A 199 1.52 7.52 11.09
N LEU A 200 1.84 6.80 12.17
CA LEU A 200 0.89 5.93 12.87
C LEU A 200 0.38 6.56 14.18
N ALA A 201 -0.91 6.39 14.45
CA ALA A 201 -1.55 6.78 15.70
C ALA A 201 -2.28 5.58 16.36
N TYR A 202 -2.52 5.70 17.67
CA TYR A 202 -3.36 4.75 18.44
C TYR A 202 -2.87 3.30 18.48
N ILE A 203 -1.55 3.07 18.43
CA ILE A 203 -0.97 1.74 18.64
C ILE A 203 -1.27 1.28 20.07
N ASN A 204 -1.71 0.04 20.22
CA ASN A 204 -2.12 -0.55 21.49
C ASN A 204 -1.73 -2.03 21.53
N THR A 205 -0.58 -2.34 22.11
CA THR A 205 -0.02 -3.70 22.15
C THR A 205 -0.75 -4.64 23.12
N SER A 206 -1.69 -4.13 23.91
CA SER A 206 -2.61 -4.97 24.69
C SER A 206 -3.68 -5.63 23.81
N MET A 207 -3.92 -5.11 22.61
CA MET A 207 -4.80 -5.76 21.62
C MET A 207 -3.99 -6.81 20.82
N PRO A 208 -4.40 -8.09 20.81
CA PRO A 208 -3.63 -9.15 20.13
C PRO A 208 -3.35 -8.87 18.66
N LEU A 209 -4.34 -8.35 17.91
CA LEU A 209 -4.19 -8.06 16.50
C LEU A 209 -3.17 -6.93 16.24
N HIS A 210 -3.20 -5.88 17.06
CA HIS A 210 -2.21 -4.82 16.97
C HIS A 210 -0.80 -5.36 17.24
N LYS A 211 -0.65 -6.16 18.29
CA LYS A 211 0.64 -6.76 18.65
C LYS A 211 1.16 -7.67 17.53
N GLN A 212 0.30 -8.51 16.95
CA GLN A 212 0.64 -9.38 15.84
C GLN A 212 1.22 -8.57 14.68
N TYR A 213 0.50 -7.55 14.20
CA TYR A 213 0.94 -6.77 13.04
C TYR A 213 2.10 -5.84 13.33
N LEU A 214 2.24 -5.33 14.56
CA LEU A 214 3.39 -4.52 14.94
C LEU A 214 4.72 -5.30 14.85
N TYR A 215 4.67 -6.62 15.00
CA TYR A 215 5.83 -7.51 14.89
C TYR A 215 5.84 -8.33 13.58
N ASP A 216 4.94 -8.04 12.65
CA ASP A 216 4.93 -8.64 11.31
C ASP A 216 5.81 -7.81 10.37
N SER A 217 6.95 -8.37 9.97
CA SER A 217 7.93 -7.65 9.14
C SER A 217 7.37 -7.25 7.78
N ASP A 218 6.59 -8.12 7.14
CA ASP A 218 6.06 -7.89 5.79
C ASP A 218 5.03 -6.74 5.83
N PHE A 219 4.18 -6.72 6.86
CA PHE A 219 3.23 -5.63 7.08
C PHE A 219 3.93 -4.32 7.45
N MET A 220 4.91 -4.35 8.36
CA MET A 220 5.65 -3.15 8.75
C MET A 220 6.45 -2.58 7.58
N PHE A 221 6.98 -3.42 6.70
CA PHE A 221 7.58 -2.99 5.44
C PHE A 221 6.54 -2.32 4.53
N ALA A 222 5.35 -2.91 4.37
CA ALA A 222 4.29 -2.36 3.51
C ALA A 222 3.83 -0.95 3.94
N ILE A 223 3.64 -0.71 5.25
CA ILE A 223 3.25 0.62 5.77
C ILE A 223 4.44 1.58 5.91
N GLY A 224 5.66 1.06 5.97
CA GLY A 224 6.90 1.84 5.94
C GLY A 224 7.28 2.31 4.53
N ASN A 225 6.70 1.71 3.49
CA ASN A 225 7.05 1.91 2.10
C ASN A 225 5.82 2.08 1.20
N SER A 226 4.87 2.93 1.63
CA SER A 226 3.72 3.26 0.79
C SER A 226 4.17 3.81 -0.57
N LYS A 227 3.42 3.47 -1.60
CA LYS A 227 3.67 3.94 -2.96
C LYS A 227 3.31 5.43 -3.07
N THR A 228 3.97 6.10 -4.01
CA THR A 228 3.53 7.38 -4.54
C THR A 228 2.39 7.18 -5.55
N PRO A 229 1.54 8.18 -5.81
CA PRO A 229 0.47 8.05 -6.79
C PRO A 229 0.96 7.67 -8.20
N GLN A 230 2.16 8.12 -8.59
CA GLN A 230 2.78 7.82 -9.89
C GLN A 230 3.12 6.33 -10.08
N GLN A 231 3.28 5.59 -8.99
CA GLN A 231 3.57 4.14 -9.03
C GLN A 231 2.31 3.29 -9.12
N ILE A 232 1.13 3.89 -9.10
CA ILE A 232 -0.15 3.18 -9.11
C ILE A 232 -0.66 3.05 -10.54
N ASN A 233 -0.91 1.81 -10.96
CA ASN A 233 -1.73 1.51 -12.12
C ASN A 233 -3.17 1.21 -11.66
N PRO A 234 -4.16 2.07 -11.95
CA PRO A 234 -5.54 1.89 -11.52
C PRO A 234 -6.16 0.54 -11.94
N ALA A 235 -5.74 -0.02 -13.07
CA ALA A 235 -6.28 -1.27 -13.59
C ALA A 235 -5.97 -2.50 -12.72
N ASP A 236 -5.00 -2.40 -11.81
CA ASP A 236 -4.59 -3.51 -10.94
C ASP A 236 -5.53 -3.67 -9.72
N TYR A 237 -6.42 -2.71 -9.47
CA TYR A 237 -7.19 -2.60 -8.23
C TYR A 237 -8.68 -2.79 -8.44
N VAL A 238 -9.30 -3.54 -7.54
CA VAL A 238 -10.75 -3.76 -7.52
C VAL A 238 -11.49 -2.88 -6.53
N ALA A 239 -10.76 -2.22 -5.62
CA ALA A 239 -11.31 -1.22 -4.72
C ALA A 239 -10.23 -0.26 -4.21
N VAL A 240 -10.67 0.94 -3.81
CA VAL A 240 -9.90 1.84 -2.95
C VAL A 240 -10.52 1.89 -1.55
N HIS A 241 -9.66 2.01 -0.54
CA HIS A 241 -10.06 2.14 0.86
C HIS A 241 -9.31 3.30 1.51
N TYR A 242 -10.01 4.40 1.77
CA TYR A 242 -9.48 5.57 2.45
C TYR A 242 -9.47 5.34 3.96
N LEU A 243 -8.25 5.27 4.51
CA LEU A 243 -8.00 5.10 5.92
C LEU A 243 -8.16 6.42 6.68
N GLY A 244 -8.67 6.36 7.90
CA GLY A 244 -8.81 7.51 8.78
C GLY A 244 -7.70 7.62 9.81
N GLY A 245 -8.06 8.17 10.97
CA GLY A 245 -7.14 8.96 11.80
C GLY A 245 -7.19 10.43 11.39
N THR A 246 -6.99 11.33 12.34
CA THR A 246 -7.21 12.77 12.13
C THR A 246 -6.31 13.37 11.05
N ASN A 247 -5.21 12.70 10.67
CA ASN A 247 -4.36 13.15 9.59
C ASN A 247 -5.00 13.02 8.19
N ALA A 248 -6.03 12.19 8.02
CA ALA A 248 -6.73 12.02 6.74
C ALA A 248 -7.39 13.32 6.25
N MET A 249 -7.58 14.30 7.14
CA MET A 249 -8.03 15.65 6.80
C MET A 249 -7.02 16.44 5.95
N TYR A 250 -5.77 15.99 5.82
CA TYR A 250 -4.70 16.74 5.17
C TYR A 250 -4.13 15.97 3.96
N GLY A 251 -3.93 16.69 2.85
CA GLY A 251 -3.18 16.24 1.68
C GLY A 251 -3.88 15.24 0.77
N VAL A 252 -4.78 14.38 1.27
CA VAL A 252 -5.44 13.34 0.46
C VAL A 252 -6.60 13.88 -0.35
N ALA A 253 -7.46 14.70 0.26
CA ALA A 253 -8.68 15.22 -0.36
C ALA A 253 -8.40 16.09 -1.60
N ASP A 254 -7.26 16.79 -1.62
CA ASP A 254 -6.89 17.74 -2.67
C ASP A 254 -5.84 17.18 -3.66
N ASN A 255 -5.36 15.95 -3.44
CA ASN A 255 -4.37 15.35 -4.32
C ASN A 255 -5.03 14.86 -5.62
N GLN A 256 -4.84 15.64 -6.68
CA GLN A 256 -5.44 15.37 -8.00
C GLN A 256 -5.07 14.00 -8.58
N GLN A 257 -3.87 13.48 -8.30
CA GLN A 257 -3.48 12.16 -8.80
C GLN A 257 -4.20 11.03 -8.06
N ILE A 258 -4.32 11.13 -6.74
CA ILE A 258 -5.12 10.19 -5.94
C ILE A 258 -6.59 10.24 -6.37
N GLN A 259 -7.15 11.44 -6.59
CA GLN A 259 -8.51 11.57 -7.11
C GLN A 259 -8.66 10.87 -8.47
N ALA A 260 -7.73 11.10 -9.40
CA ALA A 260 -7.76 10.48 -10.73
C ALA A 260 -7.64 8.95 -10.65
N ILE A 261 -6.80 8.42 -9.75
CA ILE A 261 -6.66 6.98 -9.50
C ILE A 261 -7.98 6.40 -9.00
N SER A 262 -8.55 6.98 -7.94
CA SER A 262 -9.80 6.50 -7.34
C SER A 262 -10.96 6.51 -8.32
N MET A 263 -11.09 7.57 -9.12
CA MET A 263 -12.13 7.67 -10.14
C MET A 263 -11.89 6.75 -11.33
N ALA A 264 -10.64 6.50 -11.73
CA ALA A 264 -10.32 5.50 -12.74
C ALA A 264 -10.71 4.08 -12.27
N ILE A 265 -10.38 3.72 -11.02
CA ILE A 265 -10.79 2.45 -10.41
C ILE A 265 -12.32 2.34 -10.42
N TYR A 266 -13.02 3.39 -9.98
CA TYR A 266 -14.47 3.39 -9.86
C TYR A 266 -15.21 3.40 -11.21
N GLU A 267 -14.90 4.32 -12.12
CA GLU A 267 -15.67 4.48 -13.36
C GLU A 267 -15.19 3.55 -14.49
N ARG A 268 -13.87 3.34 -14.61
CA ARG A 268 -13.31 2.59 -15.75
C ARG A 268 -13.13 1.11 -15.46
N HIS A 269 -12.82 0.77 -14.21
CA HIS A 269 -12.52 -0.62 -13.82
C HIS A 269 -13.62 -1.27 -12.99
N GLY A 270 -14.74 -0.57 -12.76
CA GLY A 270 -15.86 -1.16 -12.03
C GLY A 270 -15.60 -1.37 -10.54
N GLY A 271 -14.55 -0.78 -9.98
CA GLY A 271 -14.14 -0.97 -8.59
C GLY A 271 -15.00 -0.24 -7.56
N ILE A 272 -14.71 -0.48 -6.29
CA ILE A 272 -15.43 0.10 -5.15
C ILE A 272 -14.65 1.27 -4.57
N ILE A 273 -15.35 2.34 -4.17
CA ILE A 273 -14.78 3.39 -3.33
C ILE A 273 -15.24 3.15 -1.90
N SER A 274 -14.30 3.16 -0.95
CA SER A 274 -14.65 3.01 0.45
C SER A 274 -13.83 3.91 1.36
N SER A 275 -14.39 4.23 2.52
CA SER A 275 -13.72 5.02 3.54
C SER A 275 -14.17 4.65 4.95
N VAL A 276 -13.36 4.99 5.95
CA VAL A 276 -13.74 4.86 7.36
C VAL A 276 -13.29 6.09 8.15
N CYS A 277 -14.07 6.50 9.15
CA CYS A 277 -13.70 7.56 10.09
C CYS A 277 -13.41 8.89 9.36
N HIS A 278 -12.24 9.50 9.59
CA HIS A 278 -11.78 10.67 8.84
C HIS A 278 -11.34 10.38 7.42
N GLY A 279 -11.16 9.11 7.04
CA GLY A 279 -10.84 8.72 5.66
C GLY A 279 -11.90 9.19 4.67
N THR A 280 -13.14 9.42 5.12
CA THR A 280 -14.22 10.03 4.32
C THR A 280 -13.83 11.42 3.78
N ALA A 281 -12.93 12.14 4.44
CA ALA A 281 -12.34 13.37 3.92
C ALA A 281 -11.75 13.20 2.51
N GLY A 282 -11.15 12.04 2.22
CA GLY A 282 -10.53 11.74 0.93
C GLY A 282 -11.51 11.56 -0.23
N ILE A 283 -12.81 11.39 0.04
CA ILE A 283 -13.83 11.17 -1.00
C ILE A 283 -14.74 12.38 -1.26
N VAL A 284 -14.74 13.39 -0.36
CA VAL A 284 -15.72 14.50 -0.44
C VAL A 284 -15.56 15.35 -1.71
N ASN A 285 -14.35 15.44 -2.25
CA ASN A 285 -14.02 16.22 -3.45
C ASN A 285 -13.95 15.38 -4.73
N LEU A 286 -14.19 14.06 -4.66
CA LEU A 286 -14.18 13.22 -5.85
C LEU A 286 -15.32 13.61 -6.79
N ARG A 287 -15.02 13.64 -8.09
CA ARG A 287 -15.98 13.96 -9.13
C ARG A 287 -16.03 12.88 -10.20
N THR A 288 -17.24 12.56 -10.63
CA THR A 288 -17.50 11.70 -11.78
C THR A 288 -17.11 12.39 -13.09
N GLN A 289 -17.01 11.62 -14.17
CA GLN A 289 -16.62 12.13 -15.48
C GLN A 289 -17.55 13.24 -16.01
N ASP A 290 -18.82 13.25 -15.60
CA ASP A 290 -19.81 14.29 -15.92
C ASP A 290 -19.69 15.56 -15.04
N GLY A 291 -18.71 15.59 -14.13
CA GLY A 291 -18.39 16.73 -13.28
C GLY A 291 -19.18 16.82 -11.97
N GLN A 292 -20.14 15.91 -11.75
CA GLN A 292 -20.88 15.84 -10.48
C GLN A 292 -19.97 15.35 -9.36
N TYR A 293 -20.25 15.76 -8.12
CA TYR A 293 -19.57 15.17 -6.97
C TYR A 293 -20.01 13.72 -6.81
N LEU A 294 -19.06 12.82 -6.53
CA LEU A 294 -19.33 11.40 -6.32
C LEU A 294 -20.35 11.17 -5.21
N VAL A 295 -20.32 12.02 -4.17
CA VAL A 295 -21.23 11.94 -3.02
C VAL A 295 -22.64 12.47 -3.31
N SER A 296 -22.87 13.12 -4.45
CA SER A 296 -24.16 13.73 -4.79
C SER A 296 -25.26 12.67 -4.92
N GLY A 297 -26.36 12.85 -4.17
CA GLY A 297 -27.47 11.91 -4.10
C GLY A 297 -27.13 10.58 -3.42
N LYS A 298 -25.99 10.48 -2.71
CA LYS A 298 -25.53 9.27 -2.03
C LYS A 298 -25.68 9.36 -0.52
N ARG A 299 -25.91 8.21 0.11
CA ARG A 299 -25.76 8.05 1.57
C ARG A 299 -24.29 7.81 1.89
N ILE A 300 -23.75 8.61 2.79
CA ILE A 300 -22.33 8.60 3.18
C ILE A 300 -22.24 8.63 4.70
N SER A 301 -21.27 7.92 5.25
CA SER A 301 -20.87 7.98 6.65
C SER A 301 -19.40 8.34 6.81
N GLY A 302 -19.01 8.66 8.04
CA GLY A 302 -17.66 9.08 8.42
C GLY A 302 -17.66 9.53 9.87
N TYR A 303 -16.55 10.06 10.36
CA TYR A 303 -16.51 10.68 11.68
C TYR A 303 -17.11 12.09 11.60
N PRO A 304 -18.29 12.36 12.18
CA PRO A 304 -18.92 13.68 12.09
C PRO A 304 -18.21 14.68 13.00
N GLU A 305 -18.15 15.94 12.57
CA GLU A 305 -17.68 17.05 13.41
C GLU A 305 -18.51 17.22 14.71
N ASP A 306 -19.75 16.72 14.75
CA ASP A 306 -20.58 16.62 15.97
C ASP A 306 -19.89 15.80 17.08
N TYR A 307 -19.01 14.86 16.69
CA TYR A 307 -18.25 14.03 17.63
C TYR A 307 -16.84 14.52 17.89
N GLU A 308 -16.39 15.57 17.21
CA GLU A 308 -15.10 16.18 17.50
C GLU A 308 -15.09 16.91 18.84
N ASN A 309 -13.93 16.99 19.48
CA ASN A 309 -13.74 17.90 20.59
C ASN A 309 -13.35 19.28 20.05
N GLN A 310 -14.36 20.09 19.74
CA GLN A 310 -14.19 21.40 19.11
C GLN A 310 -13.42 22.43 19.97
N SER A 311 -13.24 22.16 21.26
CA SER A 311 -12.43 22.99 22.16
C SER A 311 -10.92 22.72 22.06
N LYS A 312 -10.51 21.61 21.41
CA LYS A 312 -9.10 21.23 21.30
C LYS A 312 -8.46 21.95 20.11
N ALA A 313 -7.20 22.33 20.28
CA ALA A 313 -6.45 23.10 19.29
C ALA A 313 -6.33 22.41 17.90
N TYR A 314 -6.36 21.08 17.84
CA TYR A 314 -6.30 20.36 16.57
C TYR A 314 -7.53 20.62 15.69
N PHE A 315 -8.70 20.84 16.28
CA PHE A 315 -9.95 21.02 15.54
C PHE A 315 -9.90 22.31 14.71
N ALA A 316 -9.31 23.38 15.26
CA ALA A 316 -9.12 24.65 14.56
C ALA A 316 -8.16 24.55 13.35
N GLN A 317 -7.46 23.43 13.18
CA GLN A 317 -6.57 23.19 12.04
C GLN A 317 -7.25 22.42 10.90
N PHE A 318 -8.45 21.86 11.11
CA PHE A 318 -9.15 21.13 10.05
C PHE A 318 -9.46 22.07 8.87
N PRO A 319 -9.06 21.70 7.64
CA PRO A 319 -9.25 22.56 6.47
C PRO A 319 -10.72 22.66 6.04
N PHE A 320 -11.53 21.66 6.42
CA PHE A 320 -12.97 21.60 6.19
C PHE A 320 -13.60 20.63 7.18
N LEU A 321 -14.93 20.52 7.17
CA LEU A 321 -15.70 19.59 8.00
C LEU A 321 -16.38 18.55 7.11
N ILE A 322 -16.25 17.26 7.45
CA ILE A 322 -16.61 16.15 6.56
C ILE A 322 -18.12 16.14 6.30
N LYS A 323 -18.97 16.19 7.33
CA LYS A 323 -20.42 16.10 7.17
C LYS A 323 -20.95 17.31 6.40
N GLN A 324 -20.54 18.52 6.78
CA GLN A 324 -20.87 19.73 6.01
C GLN A 324 -20.44 19.64 4.54
N SER A 325 -19.26 19.10 4.23
CA SER A 325 -18.79 18.98 2.84
C SER A 325 -19.61 17.97 2.04
N VAL A 326 -19.96 16.83 2.65
CA VAL A 326 -20.85 15.84 2.03
C VAL A 326 -22.22 16.45 1.72
N GLU A 327 -22.81 17.14 2.68
CA GLU A 327 -24.13 17.78 2.55
C GLU A 327 -24.10 18.92 1.51
N LEU A 328 -23.05 19.75 1.52
CA LEU A 328 -22.83 20.81 0.54
C LEU A 328 -22.73 20.27 -0.89
N HIS A 329 -22.13 19.11 -1.07
CA HIS A 329 -22.00 18.43 -2.37
C HIS A 329 -23.23 17.57 -2.74
N GLY A 330 -24.33 17.72 -1.99
CA GLY A 330 -25.63 17.10 -2.29
C GLY A 330 -25.75 15.65 -1.82
N GLY A 331 -24.84 15.16 -0.98
CA GLY A 331 -24.95 13.87 -0.31
C GLY A 331 -25.76 13.95 0.99
N THR A 332 -26.15 12.78 1.50
CA THR A 332 -26.81 12.64 2.81
C THR A 332 -25.84 11.99 3.77
N PHE A 333 -25.45 12.72 4.82
CA PHE A 333 -24.54 12.20 5.83
C PHE A 333 -25.29 11.47 6.97
N LEU A 334 -24.99 10.20 7.19
CA LEU A 334 -25.66 9.33 8.17
C LEU A 334 -24.64 8.76 9.17
N TYR A 335 -25.03 8.76 10.45
CA TYR A 335 -24.21 8.22 11.55
C TYR A 335 -25.09 7.77 12.72
N SER A 336 -24.60 6.76 13.43
CA SER A 336 -25.14 6.25 14.70
C SER A 336 -24.50 6.98 15.89
N PRO A 337 -24.99 6.75 17.13
CA PRO A 337 -24.35 7.25 18.34
C PRO A 337 -22.83 7.05 18.39
N ARG A 338 -22.13 7.96 19.07
CA ARG A 338 -20.68 7.92 19.25
C ARG A 338 -20.25 6.55 19.81
N ASN A 339 -19.10 6.04 19.33
CA ASN A 339 -18.51 4.76 19.75
C ASN A 339 -19.37 3.52 19.43
N THR A 340 -20.19 3.58 18.39
CA THR A 340 -20.88 2.41 17.83
C THR A 340 -20.46 2.20 16.37
N PRO A 341 -20.40 0.95 15.87
CA PRO A 341 -20.18 0.71 14.46
C PRO A 341 -21.38 1.18 13.63
N HIS A 342 -21.11 1.77 12.47
CA HIS A 342 -22.12 2.19 11.49
C HIS A 342 -21.51 2.16 10.10
N VAL A 343 -22.22 1.57 9.14
CA VAL A 343 -21.77 1.42 7.75
C VAL A 343 -22.90 1.80 6.81
N GLU A 344 -22.60 2.68 5.87
CA GLU A 344 -23.48 2.99 4.74
C GLU A 344 -22.95 2.33 3.47
N VAL A 345 -23.84 1.63 2.78
CA VAL A 345 -23.59 1.02 1.46
C VAL A 345 -24.56 1.65 0.46
N ASP A 346 -24.04 2.38 -0.51
CA ASP A 346 -24.83 2.95 -1.62
C ASP A 346 -24.17 2.60 -2.96
N GLY A 347 -24.67 1.53 -3.59
CA GLY A 347 -24.07 0.98 -4.80
C GLY A 347 -22.65 0.46 -4.54
N ARG A 348 -21.65 1.08 -5.18
CA ARG A 348 -20.22 0.75 -5.05
C ARG A 348 -19.47 1.75 -4.16
N ILE A 349 -20.19 2.46 -3.30
CA ILE A 349 -19.63 3.34 -2.27
C ILE A 349 -19.93 2.73 -0.90
N VAL A 350 -18.89 2.44 -0.11
CA VAL A 350 -19.01 1.81 1.21
C VAL A 350 -18.29 2.68 2.25
N THR A 351 -19.00 3.24 3.21
CA THR A 351 -18.41 4.19 4.16
C THR A 351 -18.73 3.85 5.60
N GLY A 352 -17.77 4.01 6.51
CA GLY A 352 -17.90 3.67 7.92
C GLY A 352 -17.64 4.83 8.86
N GLN A 353 -18.34 4.87 9.99
CA GLN A 353 -18.29 6.02 10.91
C GLN A 353 -16.98 6.16 11.68
N ASN A 354 -16.37 5.06 12.11
CA ASN A 354 -15.22 5.06 13.02
C ASN A 354 -14.47 3.73 12.95
N TYR A 355 -13.37 3.60 13.71
CA TYR A 355 -12.55 2.39 13.71
C TYR A 355 -13.30 1.08 14.01
N LEU A 356 -14.38 1.10 14.80
CA LEU A 356 -15.21 -0.08 15.08
C LEU A 356 -15.97 -0.57 13.84
N SER A 357 -16.11 0.29 12.84
CA SER A 357 -16.77 0.00 11.57
C SER A 357 -15.81 -0.62 10.54
N SER A 358 -14.50 -0.62 10.78
CA SER A 358 -13.48 -1.03 9.79
C SER A 358 -13.67 -2.45 9.27
N GLN A 359 -13.96 -3.40 10.17
CA GLN A 359 -14.21 -4.79 9.79
C GLN A 359 -15.46 -4.90 8.91
N ALA A 360 -16.57 -4.30 9.34
CA ALA A 360 -17.83 -4.33 8.61
C ALA A 360 -17.72 -3.67 7.23
N VAL A 361 -16.97 -2.57 7.10
CA VAL A 361 -16.67 -1.94 5.81
C VAL A 361 -15.91 -2.91 4.90
N ALA A 362 -14.84 -3.54 5.40
CA ALA A 362 -14.06 -4.50 4.62
C ALA A 362 -14.91 -5.72 4.18
N GLU A 363 -15.74 -6.26 5.08
CA GLU A 363 -16.66 -7.36 4.78
C GLU A 363 -17.70 -6.99 3.71
N GLN A 364 -18.26 -5.79 3.75
CA GLN A 364 -19.18 -5.31 2.71
C GLN A 364 -18.51 -5.17 1.34
N ILE A 365 -17.26 -4.71 1.31
CA ILE A 365 -16.47 -4.63 0.07
C ILE A 365 -16.26 -6.03 -0.50
N ILE A 366 -15.84 -6.99 0.34
CA ILE A 366 -15.65 -8.39 -0.08
C ILE A 366 -16.95 -8.96 -0.63
N GLN A 367 -18.08 -8.76 0.07
CA GLN A 367 -19.39 -9.24 -0.38
C GLN A 367 -19.80 -8.64 -1.73
N LEU A 368 -19.48 -7.37 -1.99
CA LEU A 368 -19.76 -6.74 -3.28
C LEU A 368 -18.86 -7.26 -4.42
N LEU A 369 -17.62 -7.67 -4.12
CA LEU A 369 -16.65 -8.19 -5.10
C LEU A 369 -16.85 -9.68 -5.45
N GLU A 370 -17.64 -10.39 -4.65
CA GLU A 370 -17.97 -11.81 -4.83
C GLU A 370 -19.33 -12.06 -5.50
N LYS A 371 -20.14 -11.01 -5.68
CA LYS A 371 -21.35 -11.04 -6.51
C LYS A 371 -20.97 -10.97 -7.99
#